data_AF-A0A0D2RE29-F1
#
_entry.id   AF-A0A0D2RE29-F1
#
_cell.length_a   1.000
_cell.length_b   1.000
_cell.length_c   1.000
_cell.angle_alpha   90.00
_cell.angle_beta   90.00
_cell.angle_gamma   90.00
#
_symmetry.space_group_name_H-M   'P 1'
#
loop_
_entity.id
_entity.type
_entity.pdbx_description
1 polymer ?
#
loop_
_entity_poly.entity_id
_entity_poly.type
_entity_poly.pdbx_seq_one_letter_code
_entity_poly.pdbx_strand_id
1 'polypeptide(L)'
;MHQRAIAECFTKVAETKFPIKVEEFFNLFLSDKAVNFIKSFHRRCGDKEFKCSSWCPHDKFGHVRDVSFQHPIKIYFGAKFGSCQEAQKFRIYRNSHLVIETSQDISGVSRGVQNSGKIEKIRLID
;
A
#
# COMPACT_ATOMS: atom_id res chain seq x y z
N MET A 1 -15.98 -23.04 2.71
CA MET A 1 -15.28 -21.77 2.41
C MET A 1 -14.86 -21.78 0.95
N HIS A 2 -15.34 -20.86 0.12
CA HIS A 2 -14.87 -20.75 -1.27
C HIS A 2 -13.61 -19.87 -1.27
N GLN A 3 -12.44 -20.50 -1.40
CA GLN A 3 -11.21 -19.78 -1.68
C GLN A 3 -11.35 -19.20 -3.09
N ARG A 4 -11.64 -17.89 -3.19
CA ARG A 4 -11.69 -17.23 -4.50
C ARG A 4 -10.31 -17.33 -5.13
N ALA A 5 -10.23 -17.95 -6.30
CA ALA A 5 -9.02 -18.02 -7.09
C ALA A 5 -8.44 -16.61 -7.28
N ILE A 6 -7.11 -16.50 -7.21
CA ILE A 6 -6.39 -15.28 -7.56
C ILE A 6 -6.53 -15.12 -9.07
N ALA A 7 -6.92 -13.93 -9.53
CA ALA A 7 -7.03 -13.68 -10.96
C ALA A 7 -5.65 -13.91 -11.63
N GLU A 8 -5.64 -14.44 -12.86
CA GLU A 8 -4.43 -14.89 -13.57
C GLU A 8 -3.34 -13.81 -13.69
N CYS A 9 -3.71 -12.52 -13.62
CA CYS A 9 -2.79 -11.39 -13.66
C CYS A 9 -2.14 -11.04 -12.31
N PHE A 10 -2.45 -11.75 -11.21
CA PHE A 10 -1.86 -11.52 -9.90
C PHE A 10 -1.08 -12.74 -9.41
N THR A 11 0.07 -12.48 -8.79
CA THR A 11 0.84 -13.50 -8.07
C THR A 11 0.64 -13.34 -6.57
N LYS A 12 0.35 -14.43 -5.85
CA LYS A 12 0.29 -14.40 -4.38
C LYS A 12 1.68 -14.19 -3.82
N VAL A 13 1.90 -13.07 -3.13
CA VAL A 13 3.20 -12.78 -2.51
C VAL A 13 3.28 -13.26 -1.06
N ALA A 14 2.17 -13.27 -0.33
CA ALA A 14 2.10 -13.71 1.05
C ALA A 14 0.68 -14.11 1.46
N GLU A 15 0.57 -14.93 2.49
CA GLU A 15 -0.69 -15.27 3.17
C GLU A 15 -0.38 -15.54 4.64
N THR A 16 -1.22 -15.04 5.53
CA THR A 16 -1.04 -15.21 6.97
C THR A 16 -2.38 -15.12 7.69
N LYS A 17 -2.44 -15.64 8.91
CA LYS A 17 -3.60 -15.56 9.80
C LYS A 17 -3.22 -14.78 11.05
N PHE A 18 -3.96 -13.73 11.33
CA PHE A 18 -3.78 -12.94 12.54
C PHE A 18 -4.86 -13.31 13.57
N PRO A 19 -4.53 -13.36 14.87
CA PRO A 19 -5.50 -13.65 15.93
C PRO A 19 -6.31 -12.40 16.33
N ILE A 20 -6.68 -11.55 15.36
CA ILE A 20 -7.47 -10.32 15.55
C ILE A 20 -8.47 -10.17 14.39
N LYS A 21 -9.55 -9.42 14.63
CA LYS A 21 -10.59 -9.16 13.60
C LYS A 21 -10.08 -8.21 12.52
N VAL A 22 -10.71 -8.26 11.34
CA VAL A 22 -10.36 -7.37 10.21
C VAL A 22 -10.44 -5.88 10.59
N GLU A 23 -11.47 -5.48 11.34
CA GLU A 23 -11.64 -4.08 11.76
C GLU A 23 -10.52 -3.63 12.69
N GLU A 24 -10.12 -4.48 13.63
CA GLU A 24 -9.03 -4.19 14.56
C GLU A 24 -7.69 -4.10 13.82
N PHE A 25 -7.44 -5.04 12.89
CA PHE A 25 -6.27 -4.99 12.01
C PHE A 25 -6.23 -3.67 11.21
N PHE A 26 -7.36 -3.27 10.61
CA PHE A 26 -7.46 -2.02 9.86
C PHE A 26 -7.15 -0.81 10.76
N ASN A 27 -7.74 -0.75 11.94
CA ASN A 27 -7.54 0.35 12.87
C ASN A 27 -6.07 0.49 13.32
N LEU A 28 -5.40 -0.64 13.57
CA LEU A 28 -4.01 -0.67 14.05
C LEU A 28 -2.98 -0.31 12.97
N PHE A 29 -3.22 -0.70 11.72
CA PHE A 29 -2.17 -0.65 10.69
C PHE A 29 -2.45 0.28 9.50
N LEU A 30 -3.72 0.58 9.22
CA LEU A 30 -4.13 1.14 7.93
C LEU A 30 -4.98 2.40 8.05
N SER A 31 -5.75 2.55 9.13
CA SER A 31 -6.59 3.73 9.39
C SER A 31 -5.77 5.02 9.55
N ASP A 32 -6.44 6.17 9.56
CA ASP A 32 -5.78 7.46 9.83
C ASP A 32 -5.21 7.51 11.27
N LYS A 33 -5.79 6.75 12.21
CA LYS A 33 -5.26 6.62 13.58
C LYS A 33 -3.91 5.90 13.61
N ALA A 34 -3.63 5.08 12.59
CA ALA A 34 -2.38 4.33 12.46
C ALA A 34 -1.23 5.15 11.84
N VAL A 35 -1.42 6.44 11.52
CA VAL A 35 -0.41 7.25 10.82
C VAL A 35 0.98 7.23 11.49
N ASN A 36 1.03 7.17 12.83
CA ASN A 36 2.29 7.08 13.57
C ASN A 36 2.99 5.73 13.37
N PHE A 37 2.23 4.63 13.31
CA PHE A 37 2.75 3.31 12.97
C PHE A 37 3.30 3.31 11.53
N ILE A 38 2.52 3.82 10.58
CA ILE A 38 2.88 3.88 9.15
C ILE A 38 4.16 4.71 8.97
N LYS A 39 4.22 5.91 9.56
CA LYS A 39 5.42 6.77 9.52
C LYS A 39 6.64 6.07 10.14
N SER A 40 6.44 5.34 11.25
CA SER A 40 7.52 4.58 11.90
C SER A 40 7.98 3.40 11.05
N PHE A 41 7.08 2.74 10.32
CA PHE A 41 7.39 1.70 9.37
C PHE A 41 8.26 2.23 8.22
N HIS A 42 7.83 3.29 7.54
CA HIS A 42 8.60 3.93 6.47
C HIS A 42 10.00 4.37 6.95
N ARG A 43 10.10 4.96 8.14
CA ARG A 43 11.41 5.31 8.73
C ARG A 43 12.32 4.09 8.91
N ARG A 44 11.79 2.93 9.32
CA ARG A 44 12.57 1.68 9.45
C ARG A 44 13.00 1.11 8.10
N CYS A 45 12.24 1.37 7.04
CA CYS A 45 12.61 1.06 5.66
C CYS A 45 13.70 2.01 5.10
N GLY A 46 14.06 3.07 5.85
CA GLY A 46 15.02 4.09 5.40
C GLY A 46 14.38 5.20 4.57
N ASP A 47 13.04 5.21 4.46
CA ASP A 47 12.32 6.19 3.67
C ASP A 47 12.41 7.59 4.27
N LYS A 48 12.39 8.58 3.38
CA LYS A 48 12.44 10.00 3.73
C LYS A 48 11.24 10.74 3.16
N GLU A 49 11.00 11.94 3.68
CA GLU A 49 9.96 12.85 3.20
C GLU A 49 8.55 12.23 3.15
N PHE A 50 8.26 11.29 4.06
CA PHE A 50 6.97 10.61 4.12
C PHE A 50 5.81 11.60 4.33
N LYS A 51 4.84 11.55 3.43
CA LYS A 51 3.56 12.26 3.50
C LYS A 51 2.43 11.27 3.22
N CYS A 52 1.35 11.39 3.97
CA CYS A 52 0.15 10.57 3.82
C CYS A 52 -1.06 11.46 4.05
N SER A 53 -1.99 11.49 3.10
CA SER A 53 -3.29 12.13 3.32
C SER A 53 -4.15 11.26 4.23
N SER A 54 -5.16 11.88 4.84
CA SER A 54 -6.24 11.12 5.46
C SER A 54 -7.03 10.36 4.40
N TRP A 55 -7.71 9.29 4.80
CA TRP A 55 -8.69 8.62 3.97
C TRP A 55 -9.85 9.58 3.65
N CYS A 56 -10.21 9.67 2.38
CA CYS A 56 -11.39 10.41 1.93
C CYS A 56 -12.35 9.49 1.15
N PRO A 57 -13.67 9.70 1.28
CA PRO A 57 -14.65 8.99 0.46
C PRO A 57 -14.44 9.26 -1.03
N HIS A 58 -14.65 8.25 -1.86
CA HIS A 58 -14.57 8.37 -3.32
C HIS A 58 -15.66 7.52 -3.98
N ASP A 59 -16.50 8.15 -4.78
CA ASP A 59 -17.73 7.57 -5.36
C ASP A 59 -17.53 6.21 -6.00
N LYS A 60 -16.49 6.08 -6.84
CA LYS A 60 -16.17 4.82 -7.51
C LYS A 60 -15.35 3.86 -6.66
N PHE A 61 -14.45 4.33 -5.80
CA PHE A 61 -13.40 3.48 -5.22
C PHE A 61 -13.61 3.13 -3.75
N GLY A 62 -14.67 3.64 -3.11
CA GLY A 62 -14.90 3.47 -1.68
C GLY A 62 -14.21 4.59 -0.93
N HIS A 63 -12.97 4.34 -0.50
CA HIS A 63 -12.11 5.36 0.08
C HIS A 63 -10.75 5.37 -0.59
N VAL A 64 -10.15 6.55 -0.68
CA VAL A 64 -8.82 6.73 -1.27
C VAL A 64 -7.96 7.60 -0.36
N ARG A 65 -6.64 7.44 -0.50
CA ARG A 65 -5.64 8.37 0.04
C ARG A 65 -4.39 8.32 -0.80
N ASP A 66 -3.61 9.40 -0.72
CA ASP A 66 -2.33 9.51 -1.40
C ASP A 66 -1.19 9.44 -0.38
N VAL A 67 -0.15 8.70 -0.75
CA VAL A 67 1.07 8.52 0.04
C VAL A 67 2.28 8.85 -0.84
N SER A 68 3.25 9.58 -0.32
CA SER A 68 4.50 9.85 -1.02
C SER A 68 5.69 9.79 -0.08
N PHE A 69 6.81 9.30 -0.58
CA PHE A 69 8.06 9.18 0.16
C PHE A 69 9.23 8.99 -0.82
N GLN A 70 10.45 9.13 -0.30
CA GLN A 70 11.68 8.82 -1.01
C GLN A 70 12.27 7.52 -0.47
N HIS A 71 12.35 6.48 -1.31
CA HIS A 71 12.92 5.19 -0.94
C HIS A 71 14.41 5.14 -1.28
N PRO A 72 15.29 4.65 -0.40
CA PRO A 72 16.71 4.45 -0.72
C PRO A 72 16.88 3.48 -1.90
N ILE A 73 17.68 3.87 -2.90
CA ILE A 73 18.03 2.98 -4.02
C ILE A 73 19.49 2.57 -3.88
N LYS A 74 19.73 1.25 -3.89
CA LYS A 74 21.08 0.70 -3.87
C LYS A 74 21.64 0.61 -5.30
N ILE A 75 22.19 1.72 -5.80
CA ILE A 75 22.91 1.77 -7.09
C ILE A 75 24.33 2.32 -6.91
N TYR A 76 25.28 1.79 -7.69
CA TYR A 76 26.70 2.15 -7.64
C TYR A 76 26.99 3.53 -8.27
N PHE A 77 26.15 3.99 -9.20
CA PHE A 77 26.19 5.31 -9.81
C PHE A 77 24.76 5.81 -10.07
N GLY A 78 24.40 7.00 -9.58
CA GLY A 78 23.08 7.61 -9.80
C GLY A 78 22.44 8.20 -8.52
N ALA A 79 21.14 8.52 -8.60
CA ALA A 79 20.37 9.05 -7.48
C ALA A 79 20.33 8.06 -6.31
N LYS A 80 20.63 8.55 -5.10
CA LYS A 80 20.64 7.73 -3.86
C LYS A 80 19.23 7.36 -3.39
N PHE A 81 18.21 8.05 -3.90
CA PHE A 81 16.81 7.89 -3.52
C PHE A 81 15.92 7.99 -4.76
N GLY A 82 14.85 7.20 -4.80
CA GLY A 82 13.77 7.30 -5.78
C GLY A 82 12.51 7.85 -5.13
N SER A 83 11.78 8.70 -5.84
CA SER A 83 10.52 9.28 -5.38
C SER A 83 9.37 8.32 -5.69
N CYS A 84 8.67 7.87 -4.65
CA CYS A 84 7.50 7.02 -4.75
C CYS A 84 6.23 7.86 -4.57
N GLN A 85 5.27 7.66 -5.45
CA GLN A 85 3.91 8.17 -5.36
C GLN A 85 2.97 6.97 -5.32
N GLU A 86 2.17 6.85 -4.27
CA GLU A 86 1.22 5.78 -4.08
C GLU A 86 -0.19 6.33 -3.97
N ALA A 87 -1.12 5.72 -4.70
CA ALA A 87 -2.55 5.86 -4.45
C ALA A 87 -3.06 4.59 -3.79
N GLN A 88 -3.57 4.71 -2.57
CA GLN A 88 -4.14 3.61 -1.82
C GLN A 88 -5.66 3.72 -1.83
N LYS A 89 -6.35 2.59 -2.00
CA LYS A 89 -7.80 2.51 -2.12
C LYS A 89 -8.29 1.36 -1.28
N PHE A 90 -9.41 1.51 -0.59
CA PHE A 90 -10.03 0.38 0.07
C PHE A 90 -11.55 0.33 -0.13
N ARG A 91 -12.06 -0.90 -0.11
CA ARG A 91 -13.49 -1.20 -0.14
C ARG A 91 -13.83 -2.26 0.90
N ILE A 92 -14.90 -1.96 1.63
CA ILE A 92 -15.51 -2.90 2.58
C ILE A 92 -16.64 -3.62 1.85
N TYR A 93 -16.62 -4.94 1.88
CA TYR A 93 -17.65 -5.82 1.35
C TYR A 93 -18.43 -6.48 2.50
N ARG A 94 -19.54 -7.15 2.18
CA ARG A 94 -20.32 -7.93 3.15
C ARG A 94 -19.42 -8.95 3.87
N ASN A 95 -19.76 -9.26 5.13
CA ASN A 95 -19.05 -10.20 6.01
C ASN A 95 -17.62 -9.76 6.37
N SER A 96 -17.44 -8.48 6.74
CA SER A 96 -16.15 -7.93 7.19
C SER A 96 -14.99 -8.12 6.20
N HIS A 97 -15.28 -8.32 4.92
CA HIS A 97 -14.26 -8.55 3.92
C HIS A 97 -13.75 -7.20 3.42
N LEU A 98 -12.52 -6.88 3.77
CA LEU A 98 -11.85 -5.65 3.36
C LEU A 98 -10.84 -5.96 2.25
N VAL A 99 -10.89 -5.18 1.19
CA VAL A 99 -9.89 -5.23 0.11
C VAL A 99 -9.23 -3.87 0.03
N ILE A 100 -7.90 -3.88 0.04
CA ILE A 100 -7.05 -2.71 -0.11
C ILE A 100 -6.23 -2.90 -1.37
N GLU A 101 -6.15 -1.87 -2.17
CA GLU A 101 -5.37 -1.84 -3.40
C GLU A 101 -4.45 -0.63 -3.35
N THR A 102 -3.17 -0.87 -3.58
CA THR A 102 -2.15 0.17 -3.66
C THR A 102 -1.59 0.17 -5.07
N SER A 103 -1.62 1.32 -5.73
CA SER A 103 -0.91 1.54 -6.99
C SER A 103 0.26 2.48 -6.74
N GLN A 104 1.47 2.05 -7.08
CA GLN A 104 2.69 2.81 -6.86
C GLN A 104 3.34 3.17 -8.19
N ASP A 105 3.75 4.42 -8.31
CA ASP A 105 4.63 4.94 -9.36
C ASP A 105 5.96 5.39 -8.74
N ILE A 106 7.06 5.15 -9.44
CA ILE A 106 8.42 5.47 -8.99
C ILE A 106 9.08 6.35 -10.04
N SER A 107 9.51 7.55 -9.62
CA SER A 107 10.20 8.52 -10.47
C SER A 107 11.59 8.87 -9.89
N GLY A 108 12.52 9.32 -10.74
CA GLY A 108 13.86 9.75 -10.30
C GLY A 108 14.97 8.69 -10.39
N VAL A 109 14.69 7.53 -10.98
CA VAL A 109 15.73 6.60 -11.48
C VAL A 109 16.21 7.11 -12.85
N SER A 110 17.49 6.97 -13.18
CA SER A 110 18.08 7.51 -14.43
C SER A 110 17.25 7.16 -15.69
N ARG A 111 17.37 8.01 -16.74
CA ARG A 111 16.48 8.21 -17.92
C ARG A 111 16.04 6.99 -18.77
N GLY A 112 16.19 5.76 -18.31
CA GLY A 112 15.82 4.53 -19.04
C GLY A 112 14.76 3.64 -18.37
N VAL A 113 14.28 3.97 -17.16
CA VAL A 113 13.25 3.15 -16.50
C VAL A 113 11.88 3.72 -16.84
N GLN A 114 11.15 3.01 -17.72
CA GLN A 114 9.71 3.22 -17.95
C GLN A 114 9.00 3.24 -16.59
N ASN A 115 8.01 4.12 -16.40
CA ASN A 115 7.15 4.16 -15.21
C ASN A 115 6.64 2.74 -14.92
N SER A 116 7.25 2.05 -13.95
CA SER A 116 6.83 0.73 -13.55
C SER A 116 5.71 0.91 -12.53
N GLY A 117 4.48 1.04 -13.03
CA GLY A 117 3.30 1.06 -12.19
C GLY A 117 3.11 -0.32 -11.55
N LYS A 118 3.30 -0.41 -10.23
CA LYS A 118 3.05 -1.64 -9.47
C LYS A 118 1.68 -1.56 -8.81
N ILE A 119 0.85 -2.57 -9.01
CA ILE A 119 -0.42 -2.71 -8.28
C ILE A 119 -0.30 -3.86 -7.30
N GLU A 120 -0.56 -3.57 -6.03
CA GLU A 120 -0.61 -4.55 -4.95
C GLU A 120 -2.01 -4.60 -4.36
N LYS A 121 -2.45 -5.79 -3.96
CA LYS A 121 -3.78 -6.00 -3.41
C LYS A 121 -3.71 -6.83 -2.14
N ILE A 122 -4.18 -6.26 -1.04
CA ILE A 122 -4.31 -6.93 0.25
C ILE A 122 -5.78 -7.28 0.46
N ARG A 123 -6.03 -8.51 0.86
CA ARG A 123 -7.36 -8.99 1.24
C ARG A 123 -7.36 -9.40 2.70
N LEU A 124 -8.28 -8.85 3.46
CA LEU A 124 -8.51 -9.16 4.87
C LEU A 124 -9.92 -9.73 5.01
N ILE A 125 -10.02 -10.88 5.67
CA ILE A 125 -11.26 -11.61 5.93
C ILE A 125 -11.22 -12.16 7.36
N ASP A 126 -12.37 -12.16 8.04
CA ASP A 126 -12.56 -12.83 9.33
C ASP A 126 -12.64 -14.36 9.15
#